data_AF-A0A6A9SQI0-F1
#
_entry.id   AF-A0A6A9SQI0-F1
#
_cell.length_a   1.000
_cell.length_b   1.000
_cell.length_c   1.000
_cell.angle_alpha   90.00
_cell.angle_beta   90.00
_cell.angle_gamma   90.00
#
_symmetry.space_group_name_H-M   'P 1'
#
loop_
_entity.id
_entity.type
_entity.pdbx_description
1 polymer ?
#
loop_
_entity_poly.entity_id
_entity_poly.type
_entity_poly.pdbx_seq_one_letter_code
_entity_poly.pdbx_strand_id
1 'polypeptide(L)'
;MSDTYLYRQAIPEQAQTRTSSQQRRQLSKLANLDSGSSVEDLGGDPGEYTLVGQYRGKYAELMAEELEELFGPDNSFEAVAYYAQDGRLRETGYYALSNMDVGRNDPRRDSVQDFDGRLTREGTRQSHRRSLEVSPQPVHRNDYGNETTALVAIPSVASKRTWFSRETQAREPVSVVETVACEGSQADVDLVDARGVDLAKPELVYDVSYEAGGQCDVVLWDDHNRAKIDSEGVNSWQWVFATSHEFSGVPVIDTGRLRLRLDEQAGITAETYNPTNKTWNPVSLPDSEWSLRDVDITHVSPIRIEAQLEFSHPSEGVFALNALGRRGRSTIQFLVPASIEAATPPGLRDLLDGIAGGSVRRPNASLGLIAREEVRR
;
A
#
# COMPACT_ATOMS: atom_id res chain seq x y z
N MET A 1 -2.78 26.49 8.79
CA MET A 1 -3.90 25.52 8.73
C MET A 1 -3.36 24.32 8.00
N SER A 2 -3.60 23.12 8.54
CA SER A 2 -2.81 21.93 8.22
C SER A 2 -3.40 21.14 7.07
N ASP A 3 -2.54 20.67 6.17
CA ASP A 3 -2.92 19.68 5.17
C ASP A 3 -3.50 18.43 5.86
N THR A 4 -4.64 17.98 5.36
CA THR A 4 -5.26 16.71 5.77
C THR A 4 -4.80 15.61 4.84
N TYR A 5 -4.66 14.40 5.37
CA TYR A 5 -4.20 13.24 4.63
C TYR A 5 -5.20 12.11 4.78
N LEU A 6 -5.57 11.50 3.66
CA LEU A 6 -6.19 10.18 3.62
C LEU A 6 -5.09 9.18 3.23
N TYR A 7 -4.73 8.30 4.16
CA TYR A 7 -3.57 7.42 4.09
C TYR A 7 -2.26 8.20 3.89
N ARG A 8 -1.85 8.41 2.64
CA ARG A 8 -0.70 9.24 2.23
C ARG A 8 -1.06 10.32 1.21
N GLN A 9 -2.31 10.32 0.73
CA GLN A 9 -2.81 11.28 -0.22
C GLN A 9 -3.17 12.58 0.49
N ALA A 10 -2.56 13.69 0.05
CA ALA A 10 -2.85 15.01 0.60
C ALA A 10 -4.21 15.47 0.07
N ILE A 11 -5.16 15.66 0.97
CA ILE A 11 -6.49 16.19 0.65
C ILE A 11 -6.44 17.72 0.80
N PRO A 12 -6.59 18.50 -0.29
CA PRO A 12 -6.47 19.96 -0.23
C PRO A 12 -7.53 20.59 0.66
N GLU A 13 -7.20 21.61 1.44
CA GLU A 13 -8.14 22.27 2.37
C GLU A 13 -9.40 22.86 1.68
N GLN A 14 -9.26 23.32 0.43
CA GLN A 14 -10.38 23.85 -0.38
C GLN A 14 -11.42 22.77 -0.75
N ALA A 15 -11.07 21.49 -0.56
CA ALA A 15 -11.98 20.38 -0.73
C ALA A 15 -13.14 20.46 0.29
N GLN A 16 -12.79 20.66 1.56
CA GLN A 16 -13.69 20.56 2.71
C GLN A 16 -14.67 21.72 2.83
N THR A 17 -14.42 22.85 2.15
CA THR A 17 -15.21 24.07 2.31
C THR A 17 -16.61 23.94 1.70
N ARG A 18 -16.81 23.04 0.72
CA ARG A 18 -18.13 22.81 0.10
C ARG A 18 -19.12 22.17 1.06
N THR A 19 -18.69 21.23 1.90
CA THR A 19 -19.52 20.54 2.90
C THR A 19 -20.22 21.53 3.83
N SER A 20 -19.50 22.54 4.33
CA SER A 20 -20.08 23.58 5.21
C SER A 20 -21.13 24.45 4.50
N SER A 21 -20.94 24.70 3.20
CA SER A 21 -21.82 25.56 2.41
C SER A 21 -23.03 24.81 1.83
N GLN A 22 -22.91 23.51 1.58
CA GLN A 22 -24.03 22.62 1.23
C GLN A 22 -24.87 22.30 2.46
N GLN A 23 -24.26 22.01 3.62
CA GLN A 23 -24.99 21.88 4.90
C GLN A 23 -25.76 23.17 5.22
N ARG A 24 -25.15 24.35 5.08
CA ARG A 24 -25.87 25.64 5.24
C ARG A 24 -26.98 25.83 4.21
N ARG A 25 -26.78 25.41 2.95
CA ARG A 25 -27.81 25.50 1.90
C ARG A 25 -28.97 24.52 2.14
N GLN A 26 -28.70 23.29 2.58
CA GLN A 26 -29.73 22.32 2.97
C GLN A 26 -30.49 22.78 4.22
N LEU A 27 -29.78 23.25 5.25
CA LEU A 27 -30.40 23.88 6.43
C LEU A 27 -31.25 25.10 6.05
N SER A 28 -30.81 25.94 5.10
CA SER A 28 -31.60 27.09 4.63
C SER A 28 -32.82 26.71 3.79
N LYS A 29 -32.77 25.59 3.05
CA LYS A 29 -33.92 25.05 2.31
C LYS A 29 -34.94 24.40 3.24
N LEU A 30 -34.48 23.78 4.32
CA LEU A 30 -35.31 23.16 5.36
C LEU A 30 -35.91 24.19 6.34
N ALA A 31 -35.21 25.29 6.61
CA ALA A 31 -35.70 26.38 7.47
C ALA A 31 -36.87 27.18 6.85
N ASN A 32 -37.11 27.06 5.54
CA ASN A 32 -38.25 27.68 4.85
C ASN A 32 -39.52 26.81 4.83
N LEU A 33 -39.51 25.64 5.50
CA LEU A 33 -40.67 24.77 5.69
C LEU A 33 -41.05 24.80 7.18
N ASP A 34 -41.83 25.81 7.55
CA ASP A 34 -42.37 25.98 8.90
C ASP A 34 -43.56 25.03 9.15
N SER A 35 -43.33 23.96 9.93
CA SER A 35 -44.17 23.61 11.09
C SER A 35 -43.70 22.30 11.74
N GLY A 36 -43.16 22.39 12.95
CA GLY A 36 -43.14 21.34 13.98
C GLY A 36 -42.93 19.88 13.55
N SER A 37 -41.67 19.48 13.34
CA SER A 37 -41.25 18.09 13.49
C SER A 37 -39.75 18.06 13.83
N SER A 38 -39.40 17.46 14.97
CA SER A 38 -38.02 17.07 15.27
C SER A 38 -37.67 15.94 14.31
N VAL A 39 -36.85 16.20 13.31
CA VAL A 39 -36.40 15.18 12.36
C VAL A 39 -34.91 14.95 12.55
N GLU A 40 -34.59 13.73 13.00
CA GLU A 40 -33.28 13.10 12.91
C GLU A 40 -32.87 12.96 11.45
N ASP A 41 -31.58 13.18 11.19
CA ASP A 41 -30.93 13.08 9.90
C ASP A 41 -31.21 11.71 9.25
N LEU A 42 -32.02 11.70 8.18
CA LEU A 42 -32.28 10.53 7.34
C LEU A 42 -31.40 10.66 6.10
N GLY A 43 -30.20 10.07 6.14
CA GLY A 43 -29.35 10.04 4.94
C GLY A 43 -27.93 9.48 5.05
N GLY A 44 -27.49 9.00 6.21
CA GLY A 44 -26.22 8.28 6.34
C GLY A 44 -26.30 7.30 7.49
N ASP A 45 -25.66 6.13 7.35
CA ASP A 45 -25.53 5.20 8.46
C ASP A 45 -24.71 5.87 9.59
N PRO A 46 -25.01 5.59 10.88
CA PRO A 46 -24.28 6.21 11.99
C PRO A 46 -22.77 5.98 11.86
N GLY A 47 -22.00 7.04 11.64
CA GLY A 47 -20.54 6.96 11.49
C GLY A 47 -20.02 7.10 10.06
N GLU A 48 -20.88 7.35 9.07
CA GLU A 48 -20.48 7.76 7.73
C GLU A 48 -20.05 9.24 7.66
N TYR A 49 -19.02 9.51 6.85
CA TYR A 49 -18.46 10.83 6.58
C TYR A 49 -18.26 10.99 5.08
N THR A 50 -18.73 12.11 4.53
CA THR A 50 -18.49 12.45 3.12
C THR A 50 -17.23 13.30 2.97
N LEU A 51 -16.32 12.83 2.13
CA LEU A 51 -15.10 13.53 1.74
C LEU A 51 -15.32 14.15 0.36
N VAL A 52 -15.74 15.42 0.33
CA VAL A 52 -15.92 16.17 -0.92
C VAL A 52 -14.69 17.02 -1.15
N GLY A 53 -14.26 17.13 -2.41
CA GLY A 53 -13.15 17.99 -2.74
C GLY A 53 -12.84 18.29 -4.18
N GLN A 54 -11.67 18.92 -4.35
CA GLN A 54 -11.14 19.27 -5.66
C GLN A 54 -9.60 19.28 -5.66
N TYR A 55 -9.00 18.57 -6.60
CA TYR A 55 -7.59 18.72 -6.96
C TYR A 55 -7.45 19.80 -8.03
N ARG A 56 -6.38 20.59 -7.91
CA ARG A 56 -6.04 21.64 -8.88
C ARG A 56 -4.56 21.64 -9.20
N GLY A 57 -4.24 22.00 -10.43
CA GLY A 57 -2.87 22.21 -10.88
C GLY A 57 -2.33 21.07 -11.74
N LYS A 58 -1.01 21.01 -11.81
CA LYS A 58 -0.28 19.98 -12.54
C LYS A 58 -0.50 18.63 -11.85
N TYR A 59 -0.82 17.59 -12.62
CA TYR A 59 -1.15 16.25 -12.12
C TYR A 59 -2.42 16.13 -11.27
N ALA A 60 -3.34 17.10 -11.36
CA ALA A 60 -4.64 17.00 -10.68
C ALA A 60 -5.46 15.77 -11.11
N GLU A 61 -5.33 15.36 -12.37
CA GLU A 61 -5.91 14.12 -12.91
C GLU A 61 -5.31 12.88 -12.23
N LEU A 62 -3.98 12.75 -12.20
CA LEU A 62 -3.32 11.63 -11.53
C LEU A 62 -3.72 11.54 -10.05
N MET A 63 -3.70 12.65 -9.30
CA MET A 63 -4.10 12.65 -7.89
C MET A 63 -5.57 12.25 -7.68
N ALA A 64 -6.45 12.57 -8.64
CA ALA A 64 -7.85 12.16 -8.59
C ALA A 64 -8.02 10.67 -8.88
N GLU A 65 -7.30 10.14 -9.88
CA GLU A 65 -7.27 8.71 -10.22
C GLU A 65 -6.67 7.86 -9.10
N GLU A 66 -5.57 8.29 -8.48
CA GLU A 66 -4.99 7.61 -7.30
C GLU A 66 -6.02 7.51 -6.17
N LEU A 67 -6.79 8.58 -5.95
CA LEU A 67 -7.81 8.61 -4.91
C LEU A 67 -9.01 7.73 -5.33
N GLU A 68 -9.40 7.71 -6.59
CA GLU A 68 -10.46 6.82 -7.11
C GLU A 68 -10.10 5.35 -6.93
N GLU A 69 -8.89 4.94 -7.33
CA GLU A 69 -8.42 3.57 -7.17
C GLU A 69 -8.35 3.15 -5.70
N LEU A 70 -7.96 4.07 -4.81
CA LEU A 70 -7.93 3.81 -3.38
C LEU A 70 -9.34 3.48 -2.82
N PHE A 71 -10.40 4.05 -3.40
CA PHE A 71 -11.79 3.73 -3.05
C PHE A 71 -12.37 2.57 -3.88
N GLY A 72 -11.66 2.12 -4.92
CA GLY A 72 -12.11 1.10 -5.84
C GLY A 72 -12.28 -0.27 -5.17
N PRO A 73 -13.15 -1.15 -5.71
CA PRO A 73 -13.48 -2.44 -5.09
C PRO A 73 -12.31 -3.45 -5.08
N ASP A 74 -11.32 -3.25 -5.94
CA ASP A 74 -10.16 -4.13 -6.09
C ASP A 74 -9.04 -3.81 -5.08
N ASN A 75 -9.23 -2.80 -4.22
CA ASN A 75 -8.26 -2.45 -3.20
C ASN A 75 -8.25 -3.50 -2.07
N SER A 76 -7.07 -3.77 -1.48
CA SER A 76 -6.92 -4.67 -0.33
C SER A 76 -6.84 -3.95 1.02
N PHE A 77 -7.26 -2.68 1.07
CA PHE A 77 -7.14 -1.82 2.24
C PHE A 77 -8.40 -1.93 3.09
N GLU A 78 -8.33 -2.69 4.19
CA GLU A 78 -9.47 -2.80 5.12
C GLU A 78 -9.82 -1.45 5.75
N ALA A 79 -8.80 -0.72 6.24
CA ALA A 79 -8.99 0.60 6.83
C ALA A 79 -7.76 1.49 6.71
N VAL A 80 -7.98 2.73 6.27
CA VAL A 80 -6.95 3.75 6.10
C VAL A 80 -7.01 4.81 7.20
N ALA A 81 -5.89 5.48 7.44
CA ALA A 81 -5.83 6.59 8.38
C ALA A 81 -6.36 7.88 7.72
N TYR A 82 -7.19 8.65 8.42
CA TYR A 82 -7.51 10.03 8.05
C TYR A 82 -7.06 10.96 9.17
N TYR A 83 -6.20 11.94 8.87
CA TYR A 83 -5.56 12.79 9.88
C TYR A 83 -5.12 14.14 9.31
N ALA A 84 -4.91 15.12 10.18
CA ALA A 84 -4.24 16.38 9.85
C ALA A 84 -2.77 16.35 10.22
N GLN A 85 -1.91 17.01 9.44
CA GLN A 85 -0.47 17.09 9.71
C GLN A 85 -0.14 17.69 11.08
N ASP A 86 -0.93 18.68 11.52
CA ASP A 86 -0.74 19.32 12.82
C ASP A 86 -1.37 18.53 13.99
N GLY A 87 -2.01 17.40 13.67
CA GLY A 87 -2.69 16.51 14.62
C GLY A 87 -4.00 17.08 15.19
N ARG A 88 -4.54 18.18 14.66
CA ARG A 88 -5.69 18.91 15.24
C ARG A 88 -6.98 18.73 14.45
N LEU A 89 -7.21 17.55 13.89
CA LEU A 89 -8.48 17.20 13.25
C LEU A 89 -9.34 16.38 14.21
N ARG A 90 -10.56 16.84 14.51
CA ARG A 90 -11.48 16.15 15.41
C ARG A 90 -11.91 14.79 14.82
N GLU A 91 -11.98 14.73 13.51
CA GLU A 91 -12.32 13.60 12.66
C GLU A 91 -11.13 12.65 12.45
N THR A 92 -10.02 12.82 13.18
CA THR A 92 -8.89 11.90 13.07
C THR A 92 -9.31 10.47 13.45
N GLY A 93 -8.98 9.50 12.60
CA GLY A 93 -9.44 8.13 12.78
C GLY A 93 -8.93 7.13 11.75
N TYR A 94 -9.39 5.89 11.90
CA TYR A 94 -9.33 4.88 10.86
C TYR A 94 -10.69 4.79 10.17
N TYR A 95 -10.67 4.64 8.86
CA TYR A 95 -11.85 4.68 8.01
C TYR A 95 -11.80 3.56 6.98
N ALA A 96 -12.92 2.85 6.83
CA ALA A 96 -13.18 1.99 5.69
C ALA A 96 -13.67 2.86 4.52
N LEU A 97 -13.29 2.47 3.30
CA LEU A 97 -13.61 3.17 2.06
C LEU A 97 -14.66 2.35 1.32
N SER A 98 -15.76 2.98 0.89
CA SER A 98 -16.90 2.25 0.32
C SER A 98 -17.24 2.65 -1.11
N ASN A 99 -17.23 3.95 -1.41
CA ASN A 99 -17.51 4.44 -2.75
C ASN A 99 -16.90 5.82 -2.97
N MET A 100 -16.52 6.12 -4.21
CA MET A 100 -16.09 7.45 -4.61
C MET A 100 -16.56 7.76 -6.02
N ASP A 101 -17.04 9.00 -6.20
CA ASP A 101 -17.37 9.57 -7.49
C ASP A 101 -16.31 10.64 -7.83
N VAL A 102 -15.56 10.45 -8.92
CA VAL A 102 -14.69 11.48 -9.50
C VAL A 102 -15.40 12.14 -10.68
N GLY A 103 -15.42 13.47 -10.67
CA GLY A 103 -16.08 14.28 -11.68
C GLY A 103 -15.16 15.34 -12.26
N ARG A 104 -15.12 15.44 -13.60
CA ARG A 104 -14.53 16.60 -14.27
C ARG A 104 -15.50 17.79 -14.14
N ASN A 105 -15.03 18.89 -13.56
CA ASN A 105 -15.83 20.12 -13.50
C ASN A 105 -16.01 20.78 -14.89
N ASP A 106 -15.05 20.57 -15.79
CA ASP A 106 -15.10 20.94 -17.19
C ASP A 106 -14.37 19.85 -17.99
N PRO A 107 -15.03 19.13 -18.92
CA PRO A 107 -14.39 18.07 -19.72
C PRO A 107 -13.26 18.57 -20.63
N ARG A 108 -13.02 19.88 -20.71
CA ARG A 108 -11.92 20.49 -21.48
C ARG A 108 -10.72 20.91 -20.62
N ARG A 109 -10.75 20.70 -19.30
CA ARG A 109 -9.68 21.16 -18.39
C ARG A 109 -9.30 20.08 -17.38
N ASP A 110 -8.19 19.40 -17.65
CA ASP A 110 -7.67 18.34 -16.75
C ASP A 110 -7.00 18.91 -15.49
N SER A 111 -6.73 20.22 -15.47
CA SER A 111 -6.13 20.94 -14.35
C SER A 111 -7.01 21.02 -13.10
N VAL A 112 -8.26 20.52 -13.15
CA VAL A 112 -9.25 20.67 -12.09
C VAL A 112 -10.17 19.43 -12.04
N GLN A 113 -10.05 18.63 -10.97
CA GLN A 113 -10.84 17.41 -10.76
C GLN A 113 -11.62 17.49 -9.46
N ASP A 114 -12.93 17.26 -9.50
CA ASP A 114 -13.76 17.14 -8.30
C ASP A 114 -13.84 15.68 -7.85
N PHE A 115 -13.99 15.48 -6.55
CA PHE A 115 -14.23 14.16 -5.97
C PHE A 115 -15.26 14.21 -4.86
N ASP A 116 -15.99 13.12 -4.68
CA ASP A 116 -16.95 12.90 -3.61
C ASP A 116 -16.85 11.43 -3.15
N GLY A 117 -16.19 11.21 -2.00
CA GLY A 117 -15.97 9.89 -1.43
C GLY A 117 -16.75 9.67 -0.14
N ARG A 118 -17.16 8.43 0.13
CA ARG A 118 -17.79 8.02 1.40
C ARG A 118 -16.82 7.22 2.27
N LEU A 119 -16.72 7.65 3.51
CA LEU A 119 -15.85 7.07 4.53
C LEU A 119 -16.70 6.56 5.70
N THR A 120 -16.47 5.32 6.14
CA THR A 120 -17.11 4.78 7.35
C THR A 120 -16.09 4.70 8.46
N ARG A 121 -16.38 5.30 9.61
CA ARG A 121 -15.42 5.37 10.72
C ARG A 121 -15.32 4.06 11.48
N GLU A 122 -14.20 3.36 11.31
CA GLU A 122 -13.88 2.13 12.05
C GLU A 122 -13.40 2.43 13.48
N GLY A 123 -12.63 3.50 13.66
CA GLY A 123 -12.21 3.87 15.01
C GLY A 123 -11.06 4.86 15.10
N THR A 124 -10.30 4.76 16.18
CA THR A 124 -9.13 5.61 16.46
C THR A 124 -8.01 4.77 17.05
N ARG A 125 -6.81 5.34 17.20
CA ARG A 125 -5.73 4.74 18.00
C ARG A 125 -6.11 4.48 19.47
N GLN A 126 -7.18 5.10 19.98
CA GLN A 126 -7.69 4.86 21.34
C GLN A 126 -8.73 3.74 21.43
N SER A 127 -9.43 3.44 20.34
CA SER A 127 -10.36 2.30 20.25
C SER A 127 -9.76 1.07 19.57
N HIS A 128 -8.80 1.24 18.67
CA HIS A 128 -8.19 0.16 17.86
C HIS A 128 -6.67 0.23 17.86
N ARG A 129 -6.04 -0.90 17.51
CA ARG A 129 -4.62 -1.04 17.18
C ARG A 129 -4.47 -1.51 15.74
N ARG A 130 -3.32 -1.23 15.14
CA ARG A 130 -2.93 -1.90 13.90
C ARG A 130 -2.60 -3.35 14.23
N SER A 131 -2.99 -4.23 13.32
CA SER A 131 -2.69 -5.63 13.44
C SER A 131 -2.21 -6.21 12.13
N LEU A 132 -1.37 -7.23 12.22
CA LEU A 132 -0.87 -7.98 11.09
C LEU A 132 -1.13 -9.45 11.35
N GLU A 133 -2.18 -9.99 10.74
CA GLU A 133 -2.43 -11.43 10.76
C GLU A 133 -1.34 -12.11 9.92
N VAL A 134 -0.76 -13.21 10.41
CA VAL A 134 0.27 -13.96 9.67
C VAL A 134 -0.04 -15.45 9.65
N SER A 135 0.21 -16.07 8.50
CA SER A 135 0.04 -17.52 8.30
C SER A 135 1.24 -18.08 7.54
N PRO A 136 2.39 -18.32 8.21
CA PRO A 136 3.61 -18.75 7.55
C PRO A 136 3.47 -20.11 6.87
N GLN A 137 3.61 -20.15 5.55
CA GLN A 137 3.49 -21.37 4.74
C GLN A 137 4.75 -21.64 3.91
N PRO A 138 5.11 -22.91 3.68
CA PRO A 138 6.11 -23.26 2.68
C PRO A 138 5.64 -22.82 1.29
N VAL A 139 6.57 -22.33 0.48
CA VAL A 139 6.30 -22.06 -0.94
C VAL A 139 6.45 -23.34 -1.76
N HIS A 140 5.81 -23.39 -2.92
CA HIS A 140 5.93 -24.54 -3.83
C HIS A 140 7.39 -24.77 -4.24
N ARG A 141 8.04 -23.74 -4.81
CA ARG A 141 9.45 -23.79 -5.23
C ARG A 141 10.06 -22.40 -5.25
N ASN A 142 11.23 -22.27 -4.64
CA ASN A 142 12.14 -21.13 -4.76
C ASN A 142 13.52 -21.66 -5.17
N ASP A 143 13.98 -21.32 -6.37
CA ASP A 143 15.27 -21.80 -6.90
C ASP A 143 16.45 -20.87 -6.56
N TYR A 144 16.21 -19.80 -5.79
CA TYR A 144 17.19 -18.75 -5.43
C TYR A 144 17.71 -18.86 -3.99
N GLY A 145 17.29 -19.87 -3.24
CA GLY A 145 17.81 -20.10 -1.88
C GLY A 145 17.03 -21.11 -1.07
N ASN A 146 17.42 -21.25 0.19
CA ASN A 146 16.86 -22.21 1.14
C ASN A 146 16.58 -21.60 2.52
N GLU A 147 16.49 -20.26 2.61
CA GLU A 147 16.25 -19.57 3.88
C GLU A 147 14.86 -19.93 4.40
N THR A 148 14.78 -20.31 5.67
CA THR A 148 13.51 -20.82 6.21
C THR A 148 12.73 -19.78 7.00
N THR A 149 13.17 -18.53 7.05
CA THR A 149 12.52 -17.44 7.79
C THR A 149 11.24 -16.94 7.09
N ALA A 150 10.23 -16.52 7.87
CA ALA A 150 9.02 -15.88 7.36
C ALA A 150 8.92 -14.45 7.89
N LEU A 151 9.78 -13.57 7.36
CA LEU A 151 9.91 -12.20 7.85
C LEU A 151 8.73 -11.34 7.40
N VAL A 152 8.21 -10.57 8.37
CA VAL A 152 7.26 -9.48 8.18
C VAL A 152 7.86 -8.18 8.73
N ALA A 153 7.43 -7.05 8.17
CA ALA A 153 7.95 -5.74 8.55
C ALA A 153 6.85 -4.89 9.20
N ILE A 154 7.18 -4.21 10.28
CA ILE A 154 6.34 -3.18 10.91
C ILE A 154 7.12 -1.87 11.02
N PRO A 155 6.47 -0.70 11.08
CA PRO A 155 7.16 0.56 11.33
C PRO A 155 8.04 0.47 12.59
N SER A 156 9.31 0.85 12.50
CA SER A 156 10.25 0.81 13.64
C SER A 156 9.86 1.76 14.76
N VAL A 157 9.10 2.81 14.45
CA VAL A 157 8.53 3.73 15.44
C VAL A 157 7.29 3.16 16.16
N ALA A 158 6.81 1.98 15.75
CA ALA A 158 5.67 1.34 16.39
C ALA A 158 5.99 0.99 17.85
N SER A 159 5.00 1.12 18.72
CA SER A 159 5.09 0.83 20.15
C SER A 159 4.06 -0.23 20.55
N LYS A 160 4.16 -0.75 21.79
CA LYS A 160 3.19 -1.70 22.36
C LYS A 160 3.00 -2.95 21.48
N ARG A 161 4.10 -3.44 20.92
CA ARG A 161 4.14 -4.58 20.01
C ARG A 161 3.93 -5.86 20.81
N THR A 162 3.00 -6.69 20.39
CA THR A 162 2.75 -8.01 20.99
C THR A 162 2.28 -8.96 19.91
N TRP A 163 2.73 -10.21 19.98
CA TRP A 163 2.01 -11.29 19.32
C TRP A 163 0.77 -11.60 20.15
N PHE A 164 -0.35 -11.85 19.46
CA PHE A 164 -1.64 -12.13 20.06
C PHE A 164 -2.35 -13.22 19.26
N SER A 165 -3.07 -14.11 19.95
CA SER A 165 -4.01 -15.05 19.32
C SER A 165 -5.42 -14.70 19.76
N ARG A 166 -6.31 -14.39 18.81
CA ARG A 166 -7.73 -14.15 19.12
C ARG A 166 -8.42 -15.39 19.70
N GLU A 167 -7.97 -16.58 19.29
CA GLU A 167 -8.57 -17.86 19.69
C GLU A 167 -8.27 -18.21 21.14
N THR A 168 -7.01 -18.11 21.55
CA THR A 168 -6.58 -18.50 22.91
C THR A 168 -6.42 -17.33 23.85
N GLN A 169 -6.49 -16.08 23.34
CA GLN A 169 -6.17 -14.85 24.06
C GLN A 169 -4.72 -14.79 24.58
N ALA A 170 -3.88 -15.74 24.17
CA ALA A 170 -2.49 -15.83 24.55
C ALA A 170 -1.64 -14.76 23.86
N ARG A 171 -0.50 -14.43 24.49
CA ARG A 171 0.39 -13.36 24.05
C ARG A 171 1.84 -13.76 24.21
N GLU A 172 2.63 -13.28 23.27
CA GLU A 172 4.08 -13.43 23.30
C GLU A 172 4.77 -12.09 22.99
N PRO A 173 5.94 -11.83 23.60
CA PRO A 173 6.73 -10.67 23.25
C PRO A 173 7.23 -10.75 21.81
N VAL A 174 7.38 -9.59 21.17
CA VAL A 174 7.88 -9.50 19.80
C VAL A 174 9.39 -9.36 19.83
N SER A 175 10.09 -10.31 19.18
CA SER A 175 11.54 -10.25 18.99
C SER A 175 11.85 -9.68 17.61
N VAL A 176 12.52 -8.53 17.58
CA VAL A 176 13.00 -7.92 16.33
C VAL A 176 14.26 -8.64 15.88
N VAL A 177 14.28 -9.08 14.61
CA VAL A 177 15.45 -9.72 13.98
C VAL A 177 16.44 -8.65 13.54
N GLU A 178 15.94 -7.62 12.87
CA GLU A 178 16.74 -6.53 12.30
C GLU A 178 15.87 -5.28 12.13
N THR A 179 16.45 -4.10 12.33
CA THR A 179 15.85 -2.82 11.93
C THR A 179 16.52 -2.36 10.64
N VAL A 180 15.73 -2.09 9.61
CA VAL A 180 16.24 -1.70 8.29
C VAL A 180 15.73 -0.33 7.87
N ALA A 181 16.63 0.49 7.34
CA ALA A 181 16.29 1.82 6.86
C ALA A 181 15.69 1.78 5.45
N CYS A 182 14.64 2.56 5.22
CA CYS A 182 13.92 2.67 3.95
C CYS A 182 13.86 4.13 3.47
N GLU A 183 13.44 4.35 2.21
CA GLU A 183 13.21 5.69 1.67
C GLU A 183 12.10 6.43 2.45
N GLY A 184 12.43 7.58 3.05
CA GLY A 184 11.47 8.44 3.77
C GLY A 184 11.90 8.79 5.20
N SER A 185 11.30 9.83 5.79
CA SER A 185 11.71 10.37 7.11
C SER A 185 11.23 9.57 8.33
N GLN A 186 10.31 8.61 8.16
CA GLN A 186 9.87 7.68 9.21
C GLN A 186 9.58 6.29 8.62
N ALA A 187 10.34 5.90 7.59
CA ALA A 187 10.10 4.69 6.83
C ALA A 187 10.89 3.47 7.32
N ASP A 188 11.77 3.64 8.32
CA ASP A 188 12.51 2.52 8.92
C ASP A 188 11.55 1.46 9.46
N VAL A 189 11.85 0.19 9.20
CA VAL A 189 11.02 -0.94 9.62
C VAL A 189 11.78 -1.96 10.43
N ASP A 190 11.08 -2.57 11.38
CA ASP A 190 11.57 -3.70 12.14
C ASP A 190 11.08 -5.00 11.48
N LEU A 191 12.04 -5.85 11.12
CA LEU A 191 11.80 -7.18 10.61
C LEU A 191 11.60 -8.15 11.77
N VAL A 192 10.50 -8.88 11.74
CA VAL A 192 10.11 -9.87 12.74
C VAL A 192 9.87 -11.21 12.05
N ASP A 193 10.38 -12.30 12.61
CA ASP A 193 10.11 -13.64 12.07
C ASP A 193 8.82 -14.22 12.67
N ALA A 194 7.82 -14.42 11.81
CA ALA A 194 6.54 -14.99 12.20
C ALA A 194 6.62 -16.48 12.58
N ARG A 195 7.73 -17.17 12.27
CA ARG A 195 7.93 -18.59 12.63
C ARG A 195 8.27 -18.85 14.08
N GLY A 196 8.83 -17.85 14.77
CA GLY A 196 9.28 -18.02 16.15
C GLY A 196 8.15 -17.99 17.17
N VAL A 197 6.89 -17.92 16.72
CA VAL A 197 5.72 -17.64 17.55
C VAL A 197 4.94 -18.93 17.80
N ASP A 198 4.73 -19.28 19.06
CA ASP A 198 4.02 -20.50 19.47
C ASP A 198 2.55 -20.20 19.79
N LEU A 199 1.87 -19.53 18.83
CA LEU A 199 0.47 -19.16 18.94
C LEU A 199 -0.34 -19.72 17.77
N ALA A 200 -1.55 -20.17 18.05
CA ALA A 200 -2.54 -20.48 17.01
C ALA A 200 -2.99 -19.17 16.35
N LYS A 201 -2.92 -19.09 15.01
CA LYS A 201 -3.29 -17.91 14.21
C LYS A 201 -2.70 -16.60 14.79
N PRO A 202 -1.36 -16.47 14.79
CA PRO A 202 -0.70 -15.32 15.39
C PRO A 202 -1.04 -14.04 14.64
N GLU A 203 -1.31 -12.99 15.40
CA GLU A 203 -1.54 -11.63 14.91
C GLU A 203 -0.56 -10.68 15.64
N LEU A 204 0.26 -9.95 14.88
CA LEU A 204 1.18 -8.97 15.42
C LEU A 204 0.45 -7.64 15.61
N VAL A 205 0.17 -7.30 16.86
CA VAL A 205 -0.57 -6.10 17.25
C VAL A 205 0.38 -5.00 17.70
N TYR A 206 0.19 -3.78 17.21
CA TYR A 206 1.04 -2.64 17.55
C TYR A 206 0.30 -1.29 17.48
N ASP A 207 0.90 -0.27 18.11
CA ASP A 207 0.46 1.13 18.02
C ASP A 207 1.45 1.95 17.20
N VAL A 208 0.95 2.64 16.19
CA VAL A 208 1.74 3.55 15.35
C VAL A 208 0.96 4.86 15.16
N SER A 209 1.65 5.98 14.96
CA SER A 209 0.99 7.24 14.56
C SER A 209 0.32 7.09 13.19
N TYR A 210 -0.70 7.90 12.94
CA TYR A 210 -1.38 7.91 11.64
C TYR A 210 -0.42 8.25 10.49
N GLU A 211 0.47 9.22 10.72
CA GLU A 211 1.50 9.63 9.78
C GLU A 211 2.51 8.52 9.47
N ALA A 212 3.07 7.86 10.49
CA ALA A 212 4.11 6.85 10.27
C ALA A 212 3.56 5.52 9.74
N GLY A 213 2.26 5.26 9.90
CA GLY A 213 1.65 3.99 9.55
C GLY A 213 1.77 3.62 8.06
N GLY A 214 1.70 4.61 7.17
CA GLY A 214 1.78 4.42 5.72
C GLY A 214 3.15 4.72 5.09
N GLN A 215 4.07 5.38 5.81
CA GLN A 215 5.35 5.83 5.23
C GLN A 215 6.29 4.71 4.84
N CYS A 216 6.16 3.55 5.48
CA CYS A 216 6.97 2.38 5.19
C CYS A 216 6.31 1.40 4.23
N ASP A 217 5.17 1.72 3.64
CA ASP A 217 4.36 0.76 2.91
C ASP A 217 4.94 0.45 1.53
N VAL A 218 4.68 -0.76 1.02
CA VAL A 218 5.06 -1.11 -0.37
C VAL A 218 4.18 -0.30 -1.31
N VAL A 219 4.78 0.22 -2.37
CA VAL A 219 4.12 1.05 -3.36
C VAL A 219 4.25 0.45 -4.75
N LEU A 220 3.14 0.40 -5.49
CA LEU A 220 3.14 0.16 -6.92
C LEU A 220 3.02 1.51 -7.61
N TRP A 221 3.94 1.81 -8.51
CA TRP A 221 3.88 3.02 -9.32
C TRP A 221 3.58 2.69 -10.78
N ASP A 222 2.80 3.56 -11.42
CA ASP A 222 2.92 3.81 -12.86
C ASP A 222 3.86 5.00 -13.05
N ASP A 223 4.95 4.78 -13.78
CA ASP A 223 5.98 5.78 -14.01
C ASP A 223 5.59 6.82 -15.09
N HIS A 224 4.50 6.57 -15.83
CA HIS A 224 4.03 7.39 -16.95
C HIS A 224 5.11 7.70 -18.00
N ASN A 225 6.16 6.87 -18.10
CA ASN A 225 7.37 7.10 -18.89
C ASN A 225 8.08 8.44 -18.58
N ARG A 226 8.10 8.84 -17.30
CA ARG A 226 8.66 10.11 -16.82
C ARG A 226 9.61 9.88 -15.64
N ALA A 227 10.37 10.91 -15.28
CA ALA A 227 11.17 10.88 -14.06
C ALA A 227 10.26 10.98 -12.83
N LYS A 228 10.52 10.20 -11.77
CA LYS A 228 9.71 10.23 -10.54
C LYS A 228 9.52 11.65 -10.01
N ILE A 229 10.60 12.43 -9.96
CA ILE A 229 10.57 13.84 -9.58
C ILE A 229 10.76 14.69 -10.84
N ASP A 230 9.80 15.55 -11.13
CA ASP A 230 9.86 16.45 -12.28
C ASP A 230 10.81 17.64 -12.03
N SER A 231 10.93 18.52 -13.03
CA SER A 231 11.78 19.72 -12.96
C SER A 231 11.35 20.73 -11.88
N GLU A 232 10.14 20.63 -11.35
CA GLU A 232 9.59 21.48 -10.31
C GLU A 232 9.70 20.84 -8.91
N GLY A 233 10.27 19.63 -8.82
CA GLY A 233 10.40 18.90 -7.57
C GLY A 233 9.14 18.14 -7.16
N VAL A 234 8.16 17.97 -8.07
CA VAL A 234 6.88 17.32 -7.81
C VAL A 234 6.95 15.86 -8.22
N ASN A 235 6.35 14.96 -7.42
CA ASN A 235 6.18 13.57 -7.82
C ASN A 235 5.27 13.49 -9.05
N SER A 236 5.78 12.94 -10.15
CA SER A 236 5.05 12.82 -11.42
C SER A 236 4.60 11.39 -11.73
N TRP A 237 4.97 10.43 -10.87
CA TRP A 237 4.49 9.05 -10.93
C TRP A 237 3.17 8.91 -10.19
N GLN A 238 2.33 8.01 -10.68
CA GLN A 238 1.03 7.69 -10.11
C GLN A 238 1.15 6.49 -9.18
N TRP A 239 0.62 6.61 -7.96
CA TRP A 239 0.45 5.48 -7.07
C TRP A 239 -0.75 4.63 -7.50
N VAL A 240 -0.47 3.39 -7.89
CA VAL A 240 -1.48 2.40 -8.24
C VAL A 240 -1.97 1.63 -7.01
N PHE A 241 -3.29 1.58 -6.82
CA PHE A 241 -3.96 0.81 -5.75
C PHE A 241 -4.77 -0.39 -6.27
N ALA A 242 -5.13 -0.38 -7.55
CA ALA A 242 -5.92 -1.43 -8.19
C ALA A 242 -5.05 -2.40 -9.01
N THR A 243 -5.39 -3.69 -8.99
CA THR A 243 -4.75 -4.70 -9.86
C THR A 243 -5.16 -4.54 -11.33
N SER A 244 -6.32 -3.93 -11.57
CA SER A 244 -6.91 -3.68 -12.89
C SER A 244 -6.45 -2.38 -13.55
N HIS A 245 -5.47 -1.68 -12.96
CA HIS A 245 -4.93 -0.43 -13.48
C HIS A 245 -4.32 -0.59 -14.87
N GLU A 246 -4.69 0.31 -15.80
CA GLU A 246 -4.11 0.36 -17.14
C GLU A 246 -2.88 1.28 -17.14
N PHE A 247 -1.69 0.68 -17.13
CA PHE A 247 -0.43 1.40 -17.10
C PHE A 247 -0.23 2.23 -18.38
N SER A 248 -0.01 3.54 -18.21
CA SER A 248 0.45 4.46 -19.26
C SER A 248 1.97 4.41 -19.45
N GLY A 249 2.68 4.10 -18.37
CA GLY A 249 4.10 3.85 -18.32
C GLY A 249 4.42 2.36 -18.13
N VAL A 250 5.34 2.08 -17.21
CA VAL A 250 5.66 0.71 -16.78
C VAL A 250 5.44 0.55 -15.28
N PRO A 251 5.03 -0.66 -14.83
CA PRO A 251 4.89 -0.95 -13.42
C PRO A 251 6.24 -0.91 -12.70
N VAL A 252 6.25 -0.24 -11.54
CA VAL A 252 7.40 -0.18 -10.65
C VAL A 252 7.02 -0.60 -9.24
N ILE A 253 7.57 -1.73 -8.78
CA ILE A 253 7.40 -2.24 -7.41
C ILE A 253 8.45 -1.60 -6.51
N ASP A 254 8.02 -0.80 -5.54
CA ASP A 254 8.88 -0.13 -4.57
C ASP A 254 8.63 -0.68 -3.15
N THR A 255 9.63 -1.34 -2.57
CA THR A 255 9.57 -1.91 -1.22
C THR A 255 10.07 -0.94 -0.14
N GLY A 256 10.48 0.26 -0.53
CA GLY A 256 11.23 1.22 0.30
C GLY A 256 12.74 0.92 0.38
N ARG A 257 13.19 -0.26 -0.07
CA ARG A 257 14.63 -0.63 -0.14
C ARG A 257 15.08 -1.14 -1.49
N LEU A 258 14.15 -1.66 -2.29
CA LEU A 258 14.35 -2.09 -3.65
C LEU A 258 13.25 -1.46 -4.50
N ARG A 259 13.63 -0.92 -5.65
CA ARG A 259 12.72 -0.49 -6.70
C ARG A 259 12.96 -1.39 -7.90
N LEU A 260 11.94 -2.14 -8.30
CA LEU A 260 11.97 -3.03 -9.46
C LEU A 260 11.09 -2.43 -10.55
N ARG A 261 11.69 -2.01 -11.66
CA ARG A 261 11.00 -1.54 -12.86
C ARG A 261 10.84 -2.71 -13.82
N LEU A 262 9.61 -2.95 -14.26
CA LEU A 262 9.22 -4.08 -15.10
C LEU A 262 8.83 -3.56 -16.48
N ASP A 263 9.80 -3.44 -17.38
CA ASP A 263 9.59 -2.92 -18.73
C ASP A 263 9.61 -4.08 -19.74
N GLU A 264 8.48 -4.35 -20.40
CA GLU A 264 8.37 -5.44 -21.38
C GLU A 264 9.20 -5.21 -22.65
N GLN A 265 9.62 -3.96 -22.92
CA GLN A 265 10.43 -3.62 -24.10
C GLN A 265 11.92 -3.53 -23.76
N ALA A 266 12.25 -2.95 -22.60
CA ALA A 266 13.64 -2.73 -22.17
C ALA A 266 14.15 -3.80 -21.18
N GLY A 267 13.28 -4.69 -20.70
CA GLY A 267 13.58 -5.69 -19.69
C GLY A 267 13.45 -5.15 -18.26
N ILE A 268 14.08 -5.86 -17.33
CA ILE A 268 13.98 -5.54 -15.91
C ILE A 268 15.15 -4.67 -15.49
N THR A 269 14.87 -3.63 -14.70
CA THR A 269 15.91 -2.86 -14.01
C THR A 269 15.58 -2.75 -12.53
N ALA A 270 16.63 -2.66 -11.71
CA ALA A 270 16.47 -2.60 -10.26
C ALA A 270 17.39 -1.57 -9.64
N GLU A 271 16.93 -0.94 -8.57
CA GLU A 271 17.70 -0.01 -7.75
C GLU A 271 17.55 -0.37 -6.27
N THR A 272 18.61 -0.22 -5.49
CA THR A 272 18.58 -0.37 -4.03
C THR A 272 18.77 0.97 -3.35
N TYR A 273 18.04 1.18 -2.26
CA TYR A 273 18.14 2.40 -1.48
C TYR A 273 19.39 2.36 -0.58
N ASN A 274 20.22 3.39 -0.70
CA ASN A 274 21.33 3.65 0.22
C ASN A 274 20.90 4.66 1.29
N PRO A 275 20.66 4.22 2.54
CA PRO A 275 20.19 5.12 3.60
C PRO A 275 21.25 6.12 4.07
N THR A 276 22.54 5.86 3.83
CA THR A 276 23.63 6.77 4.22
C THR A 276 23.63 8.02 3.35
N ASN A 277 23.53 7.83 2.03
CA ASN A 277 23.56 8.92 1.08
C ASN A 277 22.15 9.43 0.70
N LYS A 278 21.10 8.70 1.12
CA LYS A 278 19.69 8.94 0.74
C LYS A 278 19.50 8.95 -0.77
N THR A 279 20.13 7.98 -1.45
CA THR A 279 20.13 7.85 -2.91
C THR A 279 19.74 6.44 -3.31
N TRP A 280 19.13 6.32 -4.48
CA TRP A 280 18.93 5.04 -5.16
C TRP A 280 20.16 4.71 -5.99
N ASN A 281 20.64 3.47 -5.84
CA ASN A 281 21.81 2.97 -6.57
C ASN A 281 21.36 1.84 -7.50
N PRO A 282 21.73 1.87 -8.79
CA PRO A 282 21.38 0.80 -9.72
C PRO A 282 22.02 -0.52 -9.29
N VAL A 283 21.27 -1.61 -9.43
CA VAL A 283 21.76 -2.98 -9.30
C VAL A 283 22.15 -3.45 -10.69
N SER A 284 23.41 -3.87 -10.86
CA SER A 284 23.86 -4.46 -12.12
C SER A 284 23.28 -5.86 -12.27
N LEU A 285 22.37 -6.05 -13.22
CA LEU A 285 21.92 -7.37 -13.64
C LEU A 285 22.83 -7.87 -14.77
N PRO A 286 23.15 -9.17 -14.83
CA PRO A 286 23.96 -9.71 -15.92
C PRO A 286 23.18 -9.74 -17.23
N ASP A 287 23.90 -9.72 -18.36
CA ASP A 287 23.30 -9.92 -19.67
C ASP A 287 22.64 -11.32 -19.73
N SER A 288 21.45 -11.39 -20.33
CA SER A 288 20.71 -12.64 -20.53
C SER A 288 19.96 -12.62 -21.85
N GLU A 289 19.82 -13.78 -22.48
CA GLU A 289 18.93 -13.98 -23.62
C GLU A 289 17.46 -14.09 -23.18
N TRP A 290 17.21 -14.24 -21.88
CA TRP A 290 15.87 -14.16 -21.29
C TRP A 290 15.43 -12.69 -21.18
N SER A 291 14.25 -12.40 -21.69
CA SER A 291 13.64 -11.07 -21.67
C SER A 291 12.26 -11.13 -21.01
N LEU A 292 11.89 -10.07 -20.29
CA LEU A 292 10.53 -9.90 -19.77
C LEU A 292 9.58 -9.71 -20.95
N ARG A 293 8.47 -10.44 -20.93
CA ARG A 293 7.48 -10.44 -22.01
C ARG A 293 6.12 -9.90 -21.58
N ASP A 294 5.68 -10.21 -20.36
CA ASP A 294 4.36 -9.84 -19.86
C ASP A 294 4.40 -9.67 -18.33
N VAL A 295 3.60 -8.72 -17.83
CA VAL A 295 3.46 -8.40 -16.40
C VAL A 295 1.98 -8.37 -16.01
N ASP A 296 1.58 -9.30 -15.16
CA ASP A 296 0.22 -9.34 -14.58
C ASP A 296 0.27 -9.05 -13.08
N ILE A 297 -0.34 -7.93 -12.65
CA ILE A 297 -0.41 -7.55 -11.23
C ILE A 297 -1.58 -8.29 -10.58
N THR A 298 -1.28 -9.19 -9.65
CA THR A 298 -2.28 -10.07 -9.04
C THR A 298 -2.70 -9.65 -7.64
N HIS A 299 -1.90 -8.80 -6.97
CA HIS A 299 -2.23 -8.31 -5.64
C HIS A 299 -1.48 -7.01 -5.33
N VAL A 300 -2.20 -6.00 -4.81
CA VAL A 300 -1.63 -4.74 -4.32
C VAL A 300 -2.11 -4.51 -2.90
N SER A 301 -1.18 -4.36 -1.95
CA SER A 301 -1.47 -4.08 -0.54
C SER A 301 -0.36 -3.25 0.12
N PRO A 302 -0.64 -2.61 1.27
CA PRO A 302 0.36 -1.93 2.09
C PRO A 302 1.66 -2.71 2.40
N ILE A 303 1.55 -4.02 2.50
CA ILE A 303 2.60 -4.89 3.05
C ILE A 303 3.28 -5.73 1.99
N ARG A 304 2.62 -5.94 0.84
CA ARG A 304 3.13 -6.71 -0.28
C ARG A 304 2.46 -6.38 -1.60
N ILE A 305 3.22 -6.58 -2.68
CA ILE A 305 2.73 -6.59 -4.05
C ILE A 305 3.08 -7.96 -4.65
N GLU A 306 2.14 -8.56 -5.36
CA GLU A 306 2.35 -9.79 -6.13
C GLU A 306 2.08 -9.55 -7.61
N ALA A 307 2.96 -10.09 -8.45
CA ALA A 307 2.82 -10.08 -9.90
C ALA A 307 3.19 -11.46 -10.47
N GLN A 308 2.56 -11.84 -11.57
CA GLN A 308 3.02 -12.92 -12.43
C GLN A 308 3.80 -12.31 -13.59
N LEU A 309 5.03 -12.77 -13.78
CA LEU A 309 5.93 -12.31 -14.83
C LEU A 309 6.12 -13.45 -15.84
N GLU A 310 5.89 -13.19 -17.11
CA GLU A 310 6.27 -14.11 -18.19
C GLU A 310 7.60 -13.66 -18.80
N PHE A 311 8.55 -14.59 -18.91
CA PHE A 311 9.81 -14.37 -19.60
C PHE A 311 9.87 -15.20 -20.88
N SER A 312 10.59 -14.71 -21.88
CA SER A 312 10.80 -15.40 -23.14
C SER A 312 12.27 -15.52 -23.50
N HIS A 313 12.60 -16.65 -24.13
CA HIS A 313 13.91 -16.99 -24.64
C HIS A 313 13.80 -17.43 -26.12
N PRO A 314 14.71 -17.00 -27.01
CA PRO A 314 14.63 -17.34 -28.43
C PRO A 314 14.63 -18.85 -28.73
N SER A 315 15.29 -19.66 -27.89
CA SER A 315 15.46 -21.10 -28.09
C SER A 315 14.86 -21.97 -26.99
N GLU A 316 14.56 -21.42 -25.81
CA GLU A 316 14.05 -22.19 -24.65
C GLU A 316 12.56 -21.98 -24.42
N GLY A 317 11.92 -21.06 -25.16
CA GLY A 317 10.48 -20.81 -25.08
C GLY A 317 10.13 -19.79 -23.99
N VAL A 318 9.04 -20.04 -23.27
CA VAL A 318 8.51 -19.12 -22.25
C VAL A 318 8.58 -19.74 -20.86
N PHE A 319 8.80 -18.92 -19.84
CA PHE A 319 8.81 -19.36 -18.45
C PHE A 319 8.17 -18.30 -17.55
N ALA A 320 7.25 -18.72 -16.68
CA ALA A 320 6.54 -17.81 -15.78
C ALA A 320 7.09 -17.89 -14.36
N LEU A 321 7.19 -16.73 -13.70
CA LEU A 321 7.58 -16.59 -12.29
C LEU A 321 6.59 -15.67 -11.57
N ASN A 322 6.20 -16.04 -10.35
CA ASN A 322 5.50 -15.14 -9.46
C ASN A 322 6.53 -14.28 -8.71
N ALA A 323 6.44 -12.97 -8.84
CA ALA A 323 7.25 -11.98 -8.12
C ALA A 323 6.48 -11.46 -6.90
N LEU A 324 7.11 -11.50 -5.73
CA LEU A 324 6.55 -11.00 -4.47
C LEU A 324 7.48 -9.94 -3.87
N GLY A 325 7.05 -8.67 -3.95
CA GLY A 325 7.65 -7.54 -3.26
C GLY A 325 7.04 -7.37 -1.88
N ARG A 326 7.87 -7.18 -0.85
CA ARG A 326 7.43 -7.05 0.55
C ARG A 326 8.06 -5.85 1.21
N ARG A 327 7.31 -5.27 2.14
CA ARG A 327 7.71 -4.12 2.95
C ARG A 327 9.13 -4.28 3.51
N GLY A 328 10.01 -3.31 3.24
CA GLY A 328 11.35 -3.26 3.78
C GLY A 328 12.32 -4.36 3.31
N ARG A 329 11.98 -5.11 2.27
CA ARG A 329 12.89 -6.12 1.69
C ARG A 329 13.73 -5.50 0.57
N SER A 330 15.03 -5.77 0.58
CA SER A 330 15.94 -5.39 -0.51
C SER A 330 15.97 -6.39 -1.67
N THR A 331 15.04 -7.35 -1.70
CA THR A 331 14.98 -8.46 -2.65
C THR A 331 13.52 -8.77 -2.99
N ILE A 332 13.26 -9.20 -4.22
CA ILE A 332 11.97 -9.79 -4.63
C ILE A 332 12.02 -11.30 -4.47
N GLN A 333 10.96 -11.90 -3.94
CA GLN A 333 10.87 -13.35 -3.88
C GLN A 333 10.26 -13.87 -5.20
N PHE A 334 11.09 -14.44 -6.06
CA PHE A 334 10.67 -15.08 -7.31
C PHE A 334 10.36 -16.55 -7.06
N LEU A 335 9.18 -16.99 -7.49
CA LEU A 335 8.66 -18.31 -7.15
C LEU A 335 8.06 -18.95 -8.39
N VAL A 336 8.40 -20.21 -8.62
CA VAL A 336 7.81 -20.98 -9.71
C VAL A 336 6.33 -21.24 -9.36
N PRO A 337 5.38 -20.87 -10.25
CA PRO A 337 3.97 -21.15 -10.05
C PRO A 337 3.73 -22.65 -9.81
N ALA A 338 2.75 -23.00 -8.96
CA ALA A 338 2.44 -24.40 -8.65
C ALA A 338 1.96 -25.23 -9.87
N SER A 339 1.64 -24.58 -11.00
CA SER A 339 1.32 -25.23 -12.27
C SER A 339 2.57 -25.66 -13.06
N ILE A 340 3.77 -25.22 -12.67
CA ILE A 340 5.04 -25.49 -13.37
C ILE A 340 5.93 -26.34 -12.45
N GLU A 341 6.22 -27.57 -12.88
CA GLU A 341 7.09 -28.48 -12.14
C GLU A 341 8.59 -28.28 -12.43
N ALA A 342 8.90 -27.71 -13.60
CA ALA A 342 10.27 -27.45 -14.04
C ALA A 342 10.95 -26.41 -13.13
N ALA A 343 12.26 -26.59 -12.91
CA ALA A 343 13.07 -25.58 -12.25
C ALA A 343 13.25 -24.35 -13.15
N THR A 344 13.53 -23.20 -12.54
CA THR A 344 13.86 -21.97 -13.25
C THR A 344 15.06 -22.21 -14.18
N PRO A 345 14.96 -21.88 -15.48
CA PRO A 345 16.07 -22.01 -16.43
C PRO A 345 17.33 -21.30 -15.93
N PRO A 346 18.53 -21.89 -16.08
CA PRO A 346 19.76 -21.32 -15.51
C PRO A 346 20.02 -19.86 -15.93
N GLY A 347 19.84 -19.52 -17.21
CA GLY A 347 20.04 -18.14 -17.69
C GLY A 347 19.03 -17.12 -17.12
N LEU A 348 17.81 -17.56 -16.82
CA LEU A 348 16.80 -16.72 -16.15
C LEU A 348 17.12 -16.59 -14.65
N ARG A 349 17.55 -17.68 -14.03
CA ARG A 349 17.97 -17.66 -12.62
C ARG A 349 19.16 -16.72 -12.42
N ASP A 350 20.17 -16.82 -13.28
CA ASP A 350 21.38 -15.99 -13.19
C ASP A 350 21.05 -14.51 -13.43
N LEU A 351 20.10 -14.20 -14.32
CA LEU A 351 19.58 -12.83 -14.53
C LEU A 351 18.99 -12.22 -13.25
N LEU A 352 18.21 -12.99 -12.50
CA LEU A 352 17.44 -12.49 -11.36
C LEU A 352 18.16 -12.64 -10.01
N ASP A 353 19.24 -13.42 -9.93
CA ASP A 353 19.93 -13.78 -8.67
C ASP A 353 20.30 -12.56 -7.82
N GLY A 354 20.82 -11.50 -8.45
CA GLY A 354 21.24 -10.28 -7.76
C GLY A 354 20.13 -9.50 -7.05
N ILE A 355 18.85 -9.80 -7.37
CA ILE A 355 17.66 -9.16 -6.78
C ILE A 355 16.70 -10.18 -6.15
N ALA A 356 17.03 -11.47 -6.18
CA ALA A 356 16.17 -12.54 -5.71
C ALA A 356 16.32 -12.79 -4.20
N GLY A 357 15.19 -13.04 -3.54
CA GLY A 357 15.14 -13.43 -2.14
C GLY A 357 15.11 -14.95 -1.97
N GLY A 358 16.01 -15.50 -1.16
CA GLY A 358 16.18 -16.95 -0.98
C GLY A 358 15.20 -17.66 -0.04
N SER A 359 14.16 -16.98 0.46
CA SER A 359 13.23 -17.58 1.41
C SER A 359 12.33 -18.64 0.77
N VAL A 360 12.25 -19.82 1.38
CA VAL A 360 11.34 -20.91 0.99
C VAL A 360 10.00 -20.84 1.73
N ARG A 361 9.70 -19.70 2.36
CA ARG A 361 8.43 -19.46 3.05
C ARG A 361 7.83 -18.11 2.71
N ARG A 362 6.51 -18.05 2.77
CA ARG A 362 5.75 -16.79 2.72
C ARG A 362 5.08 -16.58 4.08
N PRO A 363 5.13 -15.36 4.65
CA PRO A 363 4.42 -15.06 5.89
C PRO A 363 2.90 -14.97 5.69
N ASN A 364 2.42 -14.83 4.44
CA ASN A 364 1.00 -14.59 4.09
C ASN A 364 0.33 -13.58 5.03
N ALA A 365 0.99 -12.45 5.20
CA ALA A 365 0.56 -11.44 6.15
C ALA A 365 -0.63 -10.63 5.61
N SER A 366 -1.55 -10.18 6.46
CA SER A 366 -2.63 -9.25 6.11
C SER A 366 -2.69 -8.11 7.12
N LEU A 367 -2.76 -6.86 6.64
CA LEU A 367 -2.80 -5.67 7.51
C LEU A 367 -4.25 -5.31 7.81
N GLY A 368 -4.56 -5.13 9.10
CA GLY A 368 -5.89 -4.80 9.54
C GLY A 368 -5.94 -3.97 10.82
N LEU A 369 -7.10 -4.06 11.48
CA LEU A 369 -7.34 -3.47 12.79
C LEU A 369 -7.84 -4.50 13.79
N ILE A 370 -7.50 -4.25 15.06
CA ILE A 370 -8.04 -5.00 16.18
C ILE A 370 -8.56 -4.05 17.25
N ALA A 371 -9.76 -4.33 17.77
CA ALA A 371 -10.34 -3.53 18.83
C ALA A 371 -9.50 -3.62 20.09
N ARG A 372 -9.21 -2.49 20.72
CA ARG A 372 -8.38 -2.45 21.94
C ARG A 372 -9.01 -3.22 23.08
N GLU A 373 -10.33 -3.38 23.11
CA GLU A 373 -11.01 -4.19 24.13
C GLU A 373 -10.70 -5.68 24.02
N GLU A 374 -10.55 -6.22 22.81
CA GLU A 374 -10.09 -7.61 22.60
C GLU A 374 -8.68 -7.82 23.12
N VAL A 375 -7.85 -6.76 23.07
CA VAL A 375 -6.44 -6.81 23.51
C VAL A 375 -6.23 -6.16 24.88
N ARG A 376 -7.29 -5.76 25.59
CA ARG A 376 -7.22 -5.22 26.96
C ARG A 376 -7.08 -6.36 27.97
N ARG A 377 -6.79 -6.00 29.22
CA ARG A 377 -6.80 -6.89 30.37
C ARG A 377 -8.06 -6.63 31.18
#